data_AF-A0A945X288-F1
#
_entry.id   AF-A0A945X288-F1
#
_cell.length_a   1.000
_cell.length_b   1.000
_cell.length_c   1.000
_cell.angle_alpha   90.00
_cell.angle_beta   90.00
_cell.angle_gamma   90.00
#
_symmetry.space_group_name_H-M   'P 1'
#
loop_
_entity.id
_entity.type
_entity.pdbx_description
1 polymer ?
#
loop_
_entity_poly.entity_id
_entity_poly.type
_entity_poly.pdbx_seq_one_letter_code
_entity_poly.pdbx_strand_id
1 'polypeptide(L)'
;MVSEDLEVTEELMAEEEAVPLDYEAILAEYRHRQTLEHMVGPVVSLIVHIVLVAMAVLFLVGKDTEATTDIEVSIEELEIKELEPKVMEELQKLEQLAEDVVPSVDKPDVPQEMTEVAVTEDFSDEMAQTDDAMDFSDVLDIKVNDTPLKISGLYGGRTQAGRKKSLKRYGGSSVTETAVLKALRWLKKTQNANGSWSKSQPDAMAGLALLAYLAHGETPLSEEFGMTVQKAMEYLTNRMMSVPESATAGLTRAYVNGIVTYSLSEAYGLTKIPFLKPAMEKGLGFIVRGQQERTGGFDYNYKKGKRWDLSVVGWQIQAMKAGYVAGANVPGLMEAIEKGVMFLKKVSFKNGKFGYSTPGSGSWGMQGAGTLCLQLVGAKASAEARAGVKNISENHVVKWDDKKEHKGHSNPTYNWYYETQAMFHGGTSTWKKWNKHFSAILTRKQKPDGHWDCPGRAPKGEARVEYDKWYTTTLCCLSLQVYYRYLPTYKMPKSVAKKPTSILDALDDDLGLEIE
;
A
#
# COMPACT_ATOMS: atom_id res chain seq x y z
N MET A 1 18.25 79.91 74.89
CA MET A 1 17.37 80.71 75.78
C MET A 1 16.15 81.03 74.93
N VAL A 2 15.10 80.20 74.95
CA VAL A 2 13.91 80.31 75.85
C VAL A 2 13.24 81.68 75.59
N SER A 3 11.95 81.83 75.27
CA SER A 3 10.77 80.98 75.10
C SER A 3 9.68 81.86 74.46
N GLU A 4 8.61 81.21 74.00
CA GLU A 4 7.19 81.65 74.07
C GLU A 4 6.81 83.10 73.71
N ASP A 5 5.86 83.25 72.77
CA ASP A 5 4.47 83.41 73.19
C ASP A 5 3.48 83.27 72.02
N LEU A 6 2.37 82.64 72.38
CA LEU A 6 1.18 82.38 71.59
C LEU A 6 0.28 83.64 71.49
N GLU A 7 -0.66 83.53 70.55
CA GLU A 7 -2.01 84.11 70.55
C GLU A 7 -2.30 85.46 69.86
N VAL A 8 -3.52 85.49 69.30
CA VAL A 8 -4.30 86.61 68.73
C VAL A 8 -4.06 86.81 67.23
N THR A 9 -4.75 86.10 66.33
CA THR A 9 -6.12 86.39 65.84
C THR A 9 -6.46 85.30 64.80
N GLU A 10 -7.45 84.41 64.92
CA GLU A 10 -8.91 84.64 64.92
C GLU A 10 -9.34 85.91 64.18
N GLU A 11 -9.29 85.87 62.84
CA GLU A 11 -10.28 86.44 61.92
C GLU A 11 -9.67 86.50 60.51
N LEU A 12 -9.89 85.45 59.72
CA LEU A 12 -9.92 85.49 58.25
C LEU A 12 -10.54 84.18 57.75
N MET A 13 -11.78 83.93 58.21
CA MET A 13 -12.70 83.07 57.48
C MET A 13 -13.31 83.91 56.36
N ALA A 14 -12.71 83.85 55.18
CA ALA A 14 -13.41 84.15 53.94
C ALA A 14 -13.76 82.81 53.29
N GLU A 15 -15.06 82.62 53.10
CA GLU A 15 -15.71 81.47 52.48
C GLU A 15 -15.07 81.11 51.13
N GLU A 16 -14.55 79.89 51.02
CA GLU A 16 -14.49 79.20 49.74
C GLU A 16 -15.26 77.89 49.94
N GLU A 17 -16.50 77.87 49.46
CA GLU A 17 -17.36 76.68 49.45
C GLU A 17 -16.61 75.53 48.75
N ALA A 18 -16.11 74.58 49.53
CA ALA A 18 -15.60 73.33 49.01
C ALA A 18 -16.77 72.52 48.46
N VAL A 19 -16.97 72.59 47.14
CA VAL A 19 -17.85 71.65 46.41
C VAL A 19 -17.41 70.23 46.78
N PRO A 20 -18.31 69.36 47.26
CA PRO A 20 -17.92 67.99 47.61
C PRO A 20 -17.55 67.27 46.32
N LEU A 21 -16.25 67.04 46.11
CA LEU A 21 -15.79 66.18 45.01
C LEU A 21 -16.35 64.78 45.27
N ASP A 22 -17.33 64.38 44.46
CA ASP A 22 -17.90 63.04 44.47
C ASP A 22 -16.82 62.04 43.99
N TYR A 23 -16.09 61.51 44.96
CA TYR A 23 -15.00 60.57 44.76
C TYR A 23 -15.46 59.29 44.05
N GLU A 24 -16.72 58.89 44.24
CA GLU A 24 -17.30 57.74 43.53
C GLU A 24 -17.50 58.06 42.04
N ALA A 25 -17.98 59.26 41.71
CA ALA A 25 -18.12 59.70 40.32
C ALA A 25 -16.75 59.75 39.59
N ILE A 26 -15.71 60.25 40.27
CA ILE A 26 -14.36 60.32 39.70
C ILE A 26 -13.77 58.92 39.46
N LEU A 27 -13.94 57.99 40.41
CA LEU A 27 -13.50 56.60 40.24
C LEU A 27 -14.30 55.84 39.18
N ALA A 28 -15.58 56.15 39.02
CA ALA A 28 -16.41 55.58 37.96
C ALA A 28 -15.96 56.08 36.59
N GLU A 29 -15.67 57.38 36.45
CA GLU A 29 -15.16 57.95 35.20
C GLU A 29 -13.76 57.42 34.85
N TYR A 30 -12.88 57.27 35.85
CA TYR A 30 -11.56 56.66 35.65
C TYR A 30 -11.66 55.20 35.18
N ARG A 31 -12.51 54.39 35.81
CA ARG A 31 -12.76 53.01 35.37
C ARG A 31 -13.38 52.94 33.98
N HIS A 32 -14.28 53.87 33.65
CA HIS A 32 -14.88 53.95 32.32
C HIS A 32 -13.83 54.25 31.25
N ARG A 33 -12.95 55.23 31.48
CA ARG A 33 -11.83 55.55 30.57
C ARG A 33 -10.86 54.39 30.42
N GLN A 34 -10.48 53.74 31.52
CA GLN A 34 -9.60 52.58 31.49
C GLN A 34 -10.23 51.40 30.72
N THR A 35 -11.54 51.18 30.87
CA THR A 35 -12.27 50.15 30.11
C THR A 35 -12.28 50.47 28.62
N LEU A 36 -12.51 51.74 28.25
CA LEU A 36 -12.44 52.19 26.86
C LEU A 36 -11.05 51.98 26.26
N GLU A 37 -9.98 52.34 26.98
CA GLU A 37 -8.59 52.14 26.54
C GLU A 37 -8.27 50.66 26.29
N HIS A 38 -8.74 49.75 27.16
CA HIS A 38 -8.56 48.31 26.98
C HIS A 38 -9.46 47.70 25.90
N MET A 39 -10.59 48.33 25.56
CA MET A 39 -11.50 47.87 24.50
C MET A 39 -11.11 48.35 23.10
N VAL A 40 -10.29 49.40 22.96
CA VAL A 40 -9.85 49.91 21.65
C VAL A 40 -9.12 48.84 20.84
N GLY A 41 -8.20 48.08 21.45
CA GLY A 41 -7.46 47.01 20.77
C GLY A 41 -8.36 45.90 20.20
N PRO A 42 -9.21 45.26 21.03
CA PRO A 42 -10.17 44.26 20.57
C PRO A 42 -11.14 44.75 19.50
N VAL A 43 -11.66 45.99 19.63
CA VAL A 43 -12.59 46.57 18.66
C VAL A 43 -11.90 46.83 17.31
N VAL A 44 -10.69 47.37 17.32
CA VAL A 44 -9.89 47.56 16.10
C VAL A 44 -9.58 46.21 15.43
N SER A 45 -9.20 45.20 16.21
CA SER A 45 -8.95 43.85 15.70
C SER A 45 -10.20 43.24 15.04
N LEU A 46 -11.37 43.38 15.67
CA LEU A 46 -12.64 42.90 15.14
C LEU A 46 -12.99 43.58 13.80
N ILE A 47 -12.82 44.90 13.72
CA ILE A 47 -13.07 45.67 12.49
C ILE A 47 -12.13 45.21 11.36
N VAL A 48 -10.84 45.00 11.65
CA VAL A 48 -9.87 44.50 10.66
C VAL A 48 -10.26 43.12 10.13
N HIS A 49 -10.73 42.21 10.99
CA HIS A 49 -11.18 40.89 10.58
C HIS A 49 -12.45 40.96 9.73
N ILE A 50 -13.41 41.82 10.08
CA ILE A 50 -14.63 42.03 9.29
C ILE A 50 -14.28 42.54 7.89
N VAL A 51 -13.34 43.49 7.78
CA VAL A 51 -12.88 44.02 6.49
C VAL A 51 -12.16 42.95 5.67
N LEU A 52 -11.31 42.13 6.30
CA LEU A 52 -10.64 41.01 5.62
C LEU A 52 -11.63 39.96 5.07
N VAL A 53 -12.67 39.63 5.85
CA VAL A 53 -13.73 38.72 5.40
C VAL A 53 -14.53 39.35 4.26
N ALA A 54 -14.88 40.64 4.35
CA ALA A 54 -15.57 41.35 3.26
C ALA A 54 -14.73 41.43 1.98
N MET A 55 -13.41 41.66 2.10
CA MET A 55 -12.50 41.60 0.96
C MET A 55 -12.41 40.17 0.38
N ALA A 56 -12.34 39.14 1.23
CA ALA A 56 -12.35 37.75 0.75
C ALA A 56 -13.63 37.43 -0.02
N VAL A 57 -14.79 37.90 0.44
CA VAL A 57 -16.08 37.74 -0.27
C VAL A 57 -16.11 38.53 -1.59
N LEU A 58 -15.54 39.74 -1.62
CA LEU A 58 -15.48 40.57 -2.84
C LEU A 58 -14.46 40.07 -3.88
N PHE A 59 -13.38 39.41 -3.47
CA PHE A 59 -12.36 38.85 -4.38
C PHE A 59 -12.61 37.36 -4.73
N LEU A 60 -13.51 36.69 -4.02
CA LEU A 60 -14.05 35.38 -4.40
C LEU A 60 -15.29 35.55 -5.30
N VAL A 61 -15.16 36.35 -6.36
CA VAL A 61 -16.14 36.34 -7.45
C VAL A 61 -16.06 34.97 -8.12
N GLY A 62 -17.12 34.19 -7.94
CA GLY A 62 -17.27 32.84 -8.45
C GLY A 62 -17.04 32.78 -9.95
N LYS A 63 -16.25 31.79 -10.37
CA LYS A 63 -16.23 31.30 -11.74
C LYS A 63 -17.64 30.78 -12.02
N ASP A 64 -18.28 31.27 -13.08
CA ASP A 64 -19.63 30.87 -13.45
C ASP A 64 -19.77 29.35 -13.41
N THR A 65 -20.70 28.89 -12.57
CA THR A 65 -21.10 27.49 -12.49
C THR A 65 -22.05 27.25 -13.65
N GLU A 66 -21.64 26.42 -14.61
CA GLU A 66 -22.58 25.85 -15.56
C GLU A 66 -23.71 25.18 -14.76
N ALA A 67 -24.94 25.47 -15.17
CA ALA A 67 -26.15 24.98 -14.55
C ALA A 67 -26.11 23.44 -14.47
N THR A 68 -25.76 22.93 -13.30
CA THR A 68 -26.08 21.55 -12.93
C THR A 68 -27.58 21.48 -12.72
N THR A 69 -28.24 20.67 -13.53
CA THR A 69 -29.63 20.27 -13.34
C THR A 69 -29.88 19.93 -11.88
N ASP A 70 -30.79 20.66 -11.25
CA ASP A 70 -31.29 20.37 -9.91
C ASP A 70 -31.84 18.94 -9.90
N ILE A 71 -31.08 18.02 -9.31
CA ILE A 71 -31.64 16.76 -8.82
C ILE A 71 -32.27 17.11 -7.48
N GLU A 72 -33.57 17.37 -7.51
CA GLU A 72 -34.42 17.44 -6.33
C GLU A 72 -34.32 16.08 -5.63
N VAL A 73 -33.51 16.00 -4.57
CA VAL A 73 -33.47 14.85 -3.68
C VAL A 73 -34.73 14.91 -2.82
N SER A 74 -35.81 14.34 -3.37
CA SER A 74 -36.93 13.86 -2.58
C SER A 74 -36.42 12.73 -1.69
N ILE A 75 -36.36 12.98 -0.38
CA ILE A 75 -36.27 11.92 0.60
C ILE A 75 -37.69 11.33 0.71
N GLU A 76 -38.02 10.35 -0.12
CA GLU A 76 -39.09 9.43 0.22
C GLU A 76 -38.55 8.50 1.31
N GLU A 77 -39.11 8.60 2.52
CA GLU A 77 -39.04 7.50 3.47
C GLU A 77 -39.57 6.25 2.79
N LEU A 78 -38.67 5.30 2.54
CA LEU A 78 -39.05 3.96 2.10
C LEU A 78 -39.92 3.35 3.21
N GLU A 79 -41.24 3.36 3.01
CA GLU A 79 -42.13 2.44 3.71
C GLU A 79 -41.61 1.03 3.45
N ILE A 80 -41.19 0.36 4.52
CA ILE A 80 -40.83 -1.05 4.49
C ILE A 80 -42.12 -1.80 4.16
N LYS A 81 -42.31 -2.12 2.88
CA LYS A 81 -43.35 -3.04 2.43
C LYS A 81 -42.97 -4.42 2.98
N GLU A 82 -43.74 -4.90 3.95
CA GLU A 82 -43.65 -6.30 4.39
C GLU A 82 -43.76 -7.20 3.15
N LEU A 83 -42.83 -8.16 3.03
CA LEU A 83 -42.80 -9.08 1.89
C LEU A 83 -44.15 -9.76 1.76
N GLU A 84 -44.71 -9.74 0.54
CA GLU A 84 -45.99 -10.37 0.27
C GLU A 84 -45.95 -11.86 0.71
N PRO A 85 -47.01 -12.36 1.38
CA PRO A 85 -47.03 -13.72 1.95
C PRO A 85 -46.67 -14.82 0.95
N LYS A 86 -46.96 -14.61 -0.34
CA LYS A 86 -46.64 -15.54 -1.42
C LYS A 86 -45.13 -15.66 -1.69
N VAL A 87 -44.36 -14.58 -1.55
CA VAL A 87 -42.91 -14.59 -1.77
C VAL A 87 -42.19 -15.30 -0.64
N MET A 88 -42.70 -15.16 0.60
CA MET A 88 -42.21 -15.94 1.74
C MET A 88 -42.52 -17.44 1.59
N GLU A 89 -43.69 -17.79 1.04
CA GLU A 89 -44.04 -19.19 0.78
C GLU A 89 -43.16 -19.81 -0.34
N GLU A 90 -42.81 -19.04 -1.38
CA GLU A 90 -41.86 -19.48 -2.41
C GLU A 90 -40.45 -19.68 -1.87
N LEU A 91 -39.97 -18.77 -1.00
CA LEU A 91 -38.66 -18.91 -0.36
C LEU A 91 -38.60 -20.13 0.56
N GLN A 92 -39.66 -20.40 1.34
CA GLN A 92 -39.74 -21.61 2.17
C GLN A 92 -39.81 -22.89 1.33
N LYS A 93 -40.51 -22.87 0.19
CA LYS A 93 -40.50 -24.00 -0.76
C LYS A 93 -39.11 -24.24 -1.37
N LEU A 94 -38.37 -23.18 -1.70
CA LEU A 94 -37.00 -23.30 -2.21
C LEU A 94 -36.02 -23.80 -1.15
N GLU A 95 -36.22 -23.43 0.12
CA GLU A 95 -35.42 -23.92 1.24
C GLU A 95 -35.69 -25.40 1.54
N GLN A 96 -36.96 -25.84 1.52
CA GLN A 96 -37.31 -27.26 1.62
C GLN A 96 -36.77 -28.08 0.45
N LEU A 97 -36.80 -27.53 -0.77
CA LEU A 97 -36.20 -28.21 -1.94
C LEU A 97 -34.68 -28.33 -1.81
N ALA A 98 -34.02 -27.40 -1.12
CA ALA A 98 -32.58 -27.45 -0.87
C ALA A 98 -32.20 -28.45 0.23
N GLU A 99 -33.05 -28.66 1.25
CA GLU A 99 -32.85 -29.69 2.27
C GLU A 99 -33.09 -31.11 1.73
N ASP A 100 -34.09 -31.31 0.86
CA ASP A 100 -34.38 -32.63 0.26
C ASP A 100 -33.31 -33.12 -0.73
N VAL A 101 -32.46 -32.23 -1.25
CA VAL A 101 -31.39 -32.56 -2.22
C VAL A 101 -30.08 -32.97 -1.54
N VAL A 102 -30.01 -32.97 -0.20
CA VAL A 102 -28.85 -33.47 0.55
C VAL A 102 -29.11 -34.91 1.01
N PRO A 103 -28.63 -35.94 0.30
CA PRO A 103 -28.75 -37.30 0.81
C PRO A 103 -27.88 -37.47 2.07
N SER A 104 -28.51 -37.92 3.15
CA SER A 104 -27.82 -38.45 4.33
C SER A 104 -27.01 -39.69 3.92
N VAL A 105 -25.69 -39.56 3.88
CA VAL A 105 -24.78 -40.70 3.66
C VAL A 105 -24.48 -41.36 4.99
N ASP A 106 -25.12 -42.51 5.24
CA ASP A 106 -24.69 -43.45 6.27
C ASP A 106 -23.28 -43.98 5.94
N LYS A 107 -22.40 -43.96 6.94
CA LYS A 107 -21.02 -44.44 6.85
C LYS A 107 -20.99 -45.94 6.53
N PRO A 108 -20.29 -46.40 5.47
CA PRO A 108 -19.96 -47.80 5.32
C PRO A 108 -18.63 -48.13 6.01
N ASP A 109 -18.61 -49.27 6.69
CA ASP A 109 -17.42 -49.92 7.24
C ASP A 109 -16.39 -50.23 6.15
N VAL A 110 -15.12 -50.10 6.54
CA VAL A 110 -13.93 -50.33 5.69
C VAL A 110 -13.60 -51.81 5.61
N PRO A 111 -13.37 -52.36 4.41
CA PRO A 111 -12.34 -53.37 4.21
C PRO A 111 -11.16 -52.80 3.42
N GLN A 112 -9.96 -53.11 3.89
CA GLN A 112 -8.70 -52.88 3.17
C GLN A 112 -8.67 -53.72 1.88
N GLU A 113 -8.38 -53.10 0.75
CA GLU A 113 -7.45 -53.65 -0.25
C GLU A 113 -7.03 -52.59 -1.28
N MET A 114 -5.77 -52.69 -1.71
CA MET A 114 -5.11 -51.76 -2.64
C MET A 114 -5.47 -52.09 -4.09
N THR A 115 -5.70 -51.09 -4.94
CA THR A 115 -5.29 -51.15 -6.37
C THR A 115 -5.24 -49.75 -7.01
N GLU A 116 -4.16 -49.49 -7.74
CA GLU A 116 -3.99 -48.36 -8.67
C GLU A 116 -5.02 -48.44 -9.81
N VAL A 117 -5.68 -47.34 -10.18
CA VAL A 117 -6.06 -47.05 -11.58
C VAL A 117 -6.08 -45.54 -11.84
N ALA A 118 -5.63 -45.22 -13.05
CA ALA A 118 -5.43 -43.96 -13.74
C ALA A 118 -6.52 -42.88 -13.61
N VAL A 119 -6.08 -41.62 -13.71
CA VAL A 119 -6.92 -40.46 -14.03
C VAL A 119 -6.51 -39.95 -15.42
N THR A 120 -7.34 -40.27 -16.41
CA THR A 120 -7.48 -39.62 -17.72
C THR A 120 -8.98 -39.52 -17.94
N GLU A 121 -9.58 -38.33 -17.91
CA GLU A 121 -10.01 -37.49 -19.05
C GLU A 121 -11.18 -36.65 -18.46
N ASP A 122 -11.63 -35.50 -18.92
CA ASP A 122 -11.29 -34.51 -19.94
C ASP A 122 -12.29 -33.36 -19.65
N PHE A 123 -11.86 -32.11 -19.73
CA PHE A 123 -12.77 -30.97 -19.85
C PHE A 123 -12.05 -29.89 -20.67
N SER A 124 -11.94 -30.21 -21.96
CA SER A 124 -11.91 -29.22 -23.02
C SER A 124 -13.33 -28.79 -23.39
N ASP A 125 -13.43 -27.54 -23.85
CA ASP A 125 -14.54 -26.93 -24.59
C ASP A 125 -15.79 -26.46 -23.82
N GLU A 126 -15.71 -25.22 -23.33
CA GLU A 126 -16.64 -24.15 -23.72
C GLU A 126 -15.98 -22.79 -23.42
N MET A 127 -15.09 -22.34 -24.31
CA MET A 127 -14.68 -20.94 -24.38
C MET A 127 -15.55 -20.25 -25.42
N ALA A 128 -16.52 -19.48 -24.97
CA ALA A 128 -17.21 -18.53 -25.83
C ALA A 128 -16.17 -17.64 -26.55
N GLN A 129 -16.18 -17.70 -27.87
CA GLN A 129 -15.53 -16.74 -28.73
C GLN A 129 -16.17 -15.37 -28.49
N THR A 130 -15.37 -14.40 -28.05
CA THR A 130 -15.71 -12.98 -28.18
C THR A 130 -14.45 -12.21 -28.54
N ASP A 131 -14.45 -11.74 -29.79
CA ASP A 131 -13.67 -10.70 -30.45
C ASP A 131 -12.26 -10.36 -29.91
N ASP A 132 -11.30 -10.68 -30.77
CA ASP A 132 -9.94 -10.14 -30.82
C ASP A 132 -9.96 -8.66 -31.24
N ALA A 133 -10.43 -7.77 -30.37
CA ALA A 133 -10.17 -6.34 -30.48
C ALA A 133 -10.45 -5.66 -29.12
N MET A 134 -9.47 -5.66 -28.22
CA MET A 134 -9.54 -4.79 -27.05
C MET A 134 -8.18 -4.15 -26.82
N ASP A 135 -8.09 -2.90 -27.28
CA ASP A 135 -6.98 -2.00 -27.05
C ASP A 135 -6.80 -1.77 -25.53
N PHE A 136 -5.59 -2.06 -25.06
CA PHE A 136 -5.16 -1.90 -23.67
C PHE A 136 -4.74 -0.46 -23.35
N SER A 137 -4.77 0.44 -24.33
CA SER A 137 -4.34 1.84 -24.20
C SER A 137 -5.33 2.70 -23.39
N ASP A 138 -6.63 2.45 -23.49
CA ASP A 138 -7.69 3.27 -22.86
C ASP A 138 -7.85 3.06 -21.35
N VAL A 139 -7.21 2.03 -20.79
CA VAL A 139 -7.23 1.73 -19.34
C VAL A 139 -6.14 2.53 -18.58
N LEU A 140 -5.40 3.41 -19.28
CA LEU A 140 -4.10 3.87 -18.82
C LEU A 140 -3.91 5.39 -18.69
N ASP A 141 -4.93 6.22 -18.82
CA ASP A 141 -4.77 7.68 -18.70
C ASP A 141 -5.75 8.31 -17.69
N ILE A 142 -5.31 8.41 -16.43
CA ILE A 142 -5.90 9.36 -15.47
C ILE A 142 -4.77 10.04 -14.69
N LYS A 143 -4.72 11.37 -14.78
CA LYS A 143 -3.84 12.23 -13.98
C LYS A 143 -4.27 12.17 -12.51
N VAL A 144 -3.30 11.98 -11.62
CA VAL A 144 -3.49 12.01 -10.16
C VAL A 144 -3.76 13.44 -9.74
N ASN A 145 -5.02 13.76 -9.44
CA ASN A 145 -5.42 14.92 -8.65
C ASN A 145 -6.26 14.41 -7.47
N ASP A 146 -5.98 14.99 -6.30
CA ASP A 146 -6.38 14.59 -4.95
C ASP A 146 -7.90 14.45 -4.74
N THR A 147 -8.40 13.21 -4.70
CA THR A 147 -9.75 12.92 -4.20
C THR A 147 -9.78 11.52 -3.56
N PRO A 148 -10.32 11.35 -2.33
CA PRO A 148 -10.38 10.04 -1.64
C PRO A 148 -11.05 8.92 -2.46
N LEU A 149 -12.01 9.28 -3.31
CA LEU A 149 -12.70 8.39 -4.25
C LEU A 149 -11.81 7.77 -5.33
N LYS A 150 -10.66 8.37 -5.67
CA LYS A 150 -9.72 7.80 -6.65
C LYS A 150 -8.76 6.80 -6.01
N ILE A 151 -8.45 6.98 -4.73
CA ILE A 151 -7.60 6.04 -3.96
C ILE A 151 -8.38 4.74 -3.69
N SER A 152 -9.69 4.80 -3.46
CA SER A 152 -10.53 3.59 -3.34
C SER A 152 -10.53 2.75 -4.63
N GLY A 153 -10.48 3.39 -5.81
CA GLY A 153 -10.31 2.69 -7.09
C GLY A 153 -8.99 1.92 -7.23
N LEU A 154 -7.89 2.42 -6.63
CA LEU A 154 -6.58 1.75 -6.67
C LEU A 154 -6.57 0.40 -5.95
N TYR A 155 -7.35 0.29 -4.89
CA TYR A 155 -7.45 -0.91 -4.06
C TYR A 155 -8.73 -1.72 -4.34
N GLY A 156 -9.54 -1.32 -5.33
CA GLY A 156 -10.83 -1.94 -5.62
C GLY A 156 -10.76 -3.44 -5.89
N GLY A 157 -9.64 -3.92 -6.46
CA GLY A 157 -9.37 -5.35 -6.67
C GLY A 157 -9.31 -6.15 -5.39
N ARG A 158 -8.99 -5.52 -4.25
CA ARG A 158 -8.85 -6.19 -2.95
C ARG A 158 -10.16 -6.32 -2.18
N THR A 159 -11.24 -5.71 -2.67
CA THR A 159 -12.60 -5.96 -2.14
C THR A 159 -13.05 -7.39 -2.47
N GLN A 160 -14.01 -7.95 -1.74
CA GLN A 160 -14.52 -9.31 -2.03
C GLN A 160 -15.01 -9.46 -3.48
N ALA A 161 -15.80 -8.48 -3.96
CA ALA A 161 -16.28 -8.45 -5.34
C ALA A 161 -15.13 -8.26 -6.35
N GLY A 162 -14.18 -7.37 -6.03
CA GLY A 162 -12.98 -7.13 -6.84
C GLY A 162 -12.12 -8.37 -7.00
N ARG A 163 -11.88 -9.12 -5.91
CA ARG A 163 -11.10 -10.36 -5.92
C ARG A 163 -11.77 -11.40 -6.78
N LYS A 164 -13.09 -11.62 -6.62
CA LYS A 164 -13.85 -12.57 -7.45
C LYS A 164 -13.74 -12.23 -8.94
N LYS A 165 -13.87 -10.95 -9.31
CA LYS A 165 -13.72 -10.49 -10.70
C LYS A 165 -12.29 -10.70 -11.22
N SER A 166 -11.29 -10.32 -10.44
CA SER A 166 -9.87 -10.47 -10.79
C SER A 166 -9.44 -11.93 -10.95
N LEU A 167 -9.87 -12.81 -10.04
CA LEU A 167 -9.58 -14.24 -10.12
C LEU A 167 -10.14 -14.82 -11.43
N LYS A 168 -11.41 -14.55 -11.75
CA LYS A 168 -12.02 -14.98 -13.01
C LYS A 168 -11.27 -14.44 -14.24
N ARG A 169 -10.92 -13.15 -14.23
CA ARG A 169 -10.26 -12.48 -15.36
C ARG A 169 -8.84 -13.00 -15.61
N TYR A 170 -8.08 -13.23 -14.56
CA TYR A 170 -6.65 -13.49 -14.66
C TYR A 170 -6.29 -14.97 -14.42
N GLY A 171 -7.28 -15.87 -14.32
CA GLY A 171 -7.06 -17.31 -14.20
C GLY A 171 -6.68 -17.77 -12.79
N GLY A 172 -7.11 -17.05 -11.77
CA GLY A 172 -7.17 -17.57 -10.40
C GLY A 172 -8.42 -18.44 -10.21
N SER A 173 -8.43 -19.27 -9.18
CA SER A 173 -9.52 -20.22 -8.89
C SER A 173 -9.91 -20.22 -7.41
N SER A 174 -11.01 -20.92 -7.09
CA SER A 174 -11.39 -21.20 -5.70
C SER A 174 -10.27 -21.93 -4.94
N VAL A 175 -9.50 -22.78 -5.62
CA VAL A 175 -8.35 -23.49 -5.04
C VAL A 175 -7.25 -22.51 -4.63
N THR A 176 -6.91 -21.55 -5.50
CA THR A 176 -5.89 -20.54 -5.17
C THR A 176 -6.35 -19.61 -4.05
N GLU A 177 -7.62 -19.20 -4.05
CA GLU A 177 -8.17 -18.33 -2.99
C GLU A 177 -8.24 -19.08 -1.65
N THR A 178 -8.64 -20.35 -1.66
CA THR A 178 -8.64 -21.21 -0.47
C THR A 178 -7.23 -21.36 0.09
N ALA A 179 -6.22 -21.52 -0.77
CA ALA A 179 -4.83 -21.58 -0.35
C ALA A 179 -4.37 -20.26 0.30
N VAL A 180 -4.77 -19.11 -0.24
CA VAL A 180 -4.52 -17.79 0.38
C VAL A 180 -5.15 -17.73 1.78
N LEU A 181 -6.43 -18.07 1.92
CA LEU A 181 -7.11 -18.03 3.22
C LEU A 181 -6.48 -18.97 4.25
N LYS A 182 -6.09 -20.19 3.85
CA LYS A 182 -5.35 -21.11 4.71
C LYS A 182 -4.02 -20.52 5.20
N ALA A 183 -3.29 -19.83 4.32
CA ALA A 183 -2.05 -19.14 4.68
C ALA A 183 -2.28 -18.01 5.68
N LEU A 184 -3.30 -17.17 5.46
CA LEU A 184 -3.66 -16.09 6.38
C LEU A 184 -4.08 -16.64 7.75
N ARG A 185 -4.89 -17.71 7.79
CA ARG A 185 -5.26 -18.38 9.05
C ARG A 185 -4.06 -18.95 9.79
N TRP A 186 -3.11 -19.53 9.08
CA TRP A 186 -1.86 -20.01 9.67
C TRP A 186 -1.01 -18.86 10.23
N LEU A 187 -0.91 -17.74 9.50
CA LEU A 187 -0.22 -16.55 9.99
C LEU A 187 -0.91 -16.02 11.25
N LYS A 188 -2.25 -15.96 11.29
CA LYS A 188 -3.02 -15.56 12.47
C LYS A 188 -2.71 -16.46 13.67
N LYS A 189 -2.70 -17.78 13.47
CA LYS A 189 -2.41 -18.79 14.51
C LYS A 189 -0.99 -18.68 15.07
N THR A 190 -0.04 -18.20 14.26
CA THR A 190 1.40 -18.16 14.63
C THR A 190 1.91 -16.76 14.96
N GLN A 191 1.02 -15.76 15.05
CA GLN A 191 1.39 -14.41 15.49
C GLN A 191 1.76 -14.40 16.97
N ASN A 192 2.85 -13.72 17.31
CA ASN A 192 3.23 -13.46 18.69
C ASN A 192 2.24 -12.49 19.35
N ALA A 193 2.12 -12.52 20.68
CA ALA A 193 1.19 -11.66 21.41
C ALA A 193 1.37 -10.15 21.14
N ASN A 194 2.61 -9.73 20.87
CA ASN A 194 2.98 -8.34 20.56
C ASN A 194 2.76 -7.94 19.09
N GLY A 195 2.20 -8.82 18.24
CA GLY A 195 1.93 -8.53 16.84
C GLY A 195 3.02 -8.93 15.84
N SER A 196 4.16 -9.44 16.30
CA SER A 196 5.26 -9.88 15.42
C SER A 196 5.17 -11.36 15.02
N TRP A 197 6.09 -11.81 14.17
CA TRP A 197 6.28 -13.22 13.80
C TRP A 197 7.76 -13.57 13.80
N SER A 198 8.13 -14.83 14.07
CA SER A 198 9.53 -15.25 14.26
C SER A 198 10.20 -14.61 15.49
N LYS A 199 11.10 -15.35 16.13
CA LYS A 199 11.98 -14.82 17.18
C LYS A 199 13.24 -14.17 16.61
N SER A 200 13.75 -14.71 15.51
CA SER A 200 15.04 -14.33 14.94
C SER A 200 14.97 -13.13 13.97
N GLN A 201 13.84 -12.94 13.29
CA GLN A 201 13.62 -11.83 12.34
C GLN A 201 12.25 -11.16 12.52
N PRO A 202 11.94 -10.63 13.72
CA PRO A 202 10.58 -10.24 14.08
C PRO A 202 10.02 -9.08 13.24
N ASP A 203 10.84 -8.06 12.97
CA ASP A 203 10.45 -6.87 12.22
C ASP A 203 10.14 -7.21 10.74
N ALA A 204 11.03 -7.99 10.09
CA ALA A 204 10.88 -8.33 8.68
C ALA A 204 9.71 -9.29 8.43
N MET A 205 9.53 -10.31 9.29
CA MET A 205 8.41 -11.25 9.14
C MET A 205 7.08 -10.56 9.42
N ALA A 206 7.01 -9.63 10.38
CA ALA A 206 5.82 -8.81 10.60
C ALA A 206 5.46 -7.96 9.39
N GLY A 207 6.45 -7.32 8.75
CA GLY A 207 6.21 -6.55 7.52
C GLY A 207 5.65 -7.42 6.38
N LEU A 208 6.24 -8.60 6.14
CA LEU A 208 5.75 -9.52 5.10
C LEU A 208 4.36 -10.10 5.42
N ALA A 209 4.10 -10.45 6.67
CA ALA A 209 2.79 -10.95 7.09
C ALA A 209 1.72 -9.87 6.94
N LEU A 210 2.00 -8.63 7.35
CA LEU A 210 1.10 -7.50 7.16
C LEU A 210 0.81 -7.26 5.66
N LEU A 211 1.83 -7.31 4.80
CA LEU A 211 1.62 -7.22 3.35
C LEU A 211 0.68 -8.31 2.83
N ALA A 212 0.79 -9.55 3.32
CA ALA A 212 -0.09 -10.66 2.90
C ALA A 212 -1.56 -10.40 3.28
N TYR A 213 -1.82 -9.85 4.47
CA TYR A 213 -3.18 -9.46 4.86
C TYR A 213 -3.71 -8.31 3.99
N LEU A 214 -2.93 -7.22 3.88
CA LEU A 214 -3.34 -6.02 3.14
C LEU A 214 -3.53 -6.29 1.64
N ALA A 215 -2.77 -7.23 1.07
CA ALA A 215 -2.90 -7.65 -0.32
C ALA A 215 -4.23 -8.38 -0.58
N HIS A 216 -4.69 -9.20 0.36
CA HIS A 216 -6.03 -9.80 0.34
C HIS A 216 -7.14 -8.76 0.59
N GLY A 217 -6.79 -7.58 1.12
CA GLY A 217 -7.75 -6.52 1.46
C GLY A 217 -8.19 -6.56 2.92
N GLU A 218 -7.48 -7.31 3.77
CA GLU A 218 -7.76 -7.35 5.19
C GLU A 218 -7.27 -6.08 5.88
N THR A 219 -8.11 -5.53 6.77
CA THR A 219 -7.85 -4.30 7.52
C THR A 219 -8.21 -4.53 9.00
N PRO A 220 -7.93 -3.60 9.92
CA PRO A 220 -8.40 -3.71 11.30
C PRO A 220 -9.92 -3.90 11.45
N LEU A 221 -10.71 -3.54 10.45
CA LEU A 221 -12.17 -3.72 10.43
C LEU A 221 -12.62 -5.11 9.97
N SER A 222 -11.70 -5.95 9.52
CA SER A 222 -12.01 -7.30 9.07
C SER A 222 -12.49 -8.18 10.23
N GLU A 223 -13.58 -8.92 10.01
CA GLU A 223 -14.16 -9.81 11.01
C GLU A 223 -13.17 -10.91 11.46
N GLU A 224 -12.56 -11.63 10.51
CA GLU A 224 -11.68 -12.75 10.86
C GLU A 224 -10.26 -12.28 11.25
N PHE A 225 -9.70 -11.30 10.52
CA PHE A 225 -8.27 -10.97 10.61
C PHE A 225 -7.98 -9.61 11.26
N GLY A 226 -9.00 -8.83 11.62
CA GLY A 226 -8.86 -7.43 12.04
C GLY A 226 -7.89 -7.22 13.19
N MET A 227 -8.05 -7.99 14.27
CA MET A 227 -7.15 -7.92 15.43
C MET A 227 -5.70 -8.30 15.10
N THR A 228 -5.50 -9.28 14.21
CA THR A 228 -4.16 -9.69 13.77
C THR A 228 -3.48 -8.58 12.96
N VAL A 229 -4.23 -7.94 12.06
CA VAL A 229 -3.76 -6.81 11.25
C VAL A 229 -3.43 -5.61 12.14
N GLN A 230 -4.33 -5.26 13.06
CA GLN A 230 -4.14 -4.16 14.01
C GLN A 230 -2.85 -4.32 14.81
N LYS A 231 -2.64 -5.47 15.44
CA LYS A 231 -1.43 -5.75 16.24
C LYS A 231 -0.15 -5.63 15.42
N ALA A 232 -0.15 -6.12 14.17
CA ALA A 232 1.00 -6.01 13.29
C ALA A 232 1.30 -4.55 12.92
N MET A 233 0.26 -3.75 12.65
CA MET A 233 0.39 -2.32 12.35
C MET A 233 0.94 -1.53 13.55
N GLU A 234 0.41 -1.77 14.74
CA GLU A 234 0.87 -1.15 15.99
C GLU A 234 2.32 -1.54 16.29
N TYR A 235 2.65 -2.83 16.20
CA TYR A 235 4.01 -3.34 16.37
C TYR A 235 4.99 -2.60 15.45
N LEU A 236 4.76 -2.62 14.14
CA LEU A 236 5.68 -2.05 13.16
C LEU A 236 5.79 -0.52 13.27
N THR A 237 4.69 0.15 13.59
CA THR A 237 4.70 1.60 13.85
C THR A 237 5.59 1.91 15.05
N ASN A 238 5.37 1.24 16.18
CA ASN A 238 6.16 1.43 17.38
C ASN A 238 7.65 1.12 17.13
N ARG A 239 7.94 0.04 16.39
CA ARG A 239 9.31 -0.30 15.98
C ARG A 239 9.96 0.80 15.17
N MET A 240 9.31 1.30 14.12
CA MET A 240 9.86 2.37 13.27
C MET A 240 10.02 3.69 14.04
N MET A 241 9.05 4.05 14.86
CA MET A 241 9.08 5.29 15.66
C MET A 241 10.19 5.26 16.71
N SER A 242 10.51 4.08 17.27
CA SER A 242 11.61 3.91 18.23
C SER A 242 13.02 4.10 17.65
N VAL A 243 13.18 4.09 16.32
CA VAL A 243 14.47 4.29 15.67
C VAL A 243 14.89 5.77 15.80
N PRO A 244 16.09 6.10 16.31
CA PRO A 244 16.56 7.49 16.34
C PRO A 244 16.69 8.06 14.92
N GLU A 245 16.38 9.35 14.71
CA GLU A 245 16.54 9.98 13.38
C GLU A 245 17.99 9.95 12.86
N SER A 246 18.96 9.93 13.78
CA SER A 246 20.39 9.80 13.49
C SER A 246 20.83 8.40 13.05
N ALA A 247 19.95 7.40 13.11
CA ALA A 247 20.26 6.04 12.70
C ALA A 247 20.60 5.99 11.20
N THR A 248 21.71 5.31 10.87
CA THR A 248 22.21 5.25 9.49
C THR A 248 21.64 4.08 8.69
N ALA A 249 21.11 3.05 9.36
CA ALA A 249 20.53 1.85 8.73
C ALA A 249 18.98 1.85 8.72
N GLY A 250 18.34 2.90 9.26
CA GLY A 250 16.92 2.88 9.61
C GLY A 250 16.69 1.89 10.76
N LEU A 251 15.85 0.89 10.52
CA LEU A 251 15.77 -0.32 11.37
C LEU A 251 17.11 -1.10 11.36
N THR A 252 17.09 -2.37 11.74
CA THR A 252 18.30 -3.21 11.90
C THR A 252 19.18 -3.23 10.65
N ARG A 253 18.59 -3.31 9.45
CA ARG A 253 19.28 -3.34 8.15
C ARG A 253 18.38 -2.77 7.06
N ALA A 254 18.97 -2.40 5.92
CA ALA A 254 18.24 -1.85 4.76
C ALA A 254 17.09 -2.76 4.27
N TYR A 255 17.26 -4.10 4.29
CA TYR A 255 16.17 -5.02 3.95
C TYR A 255 14.97 -4.87 4.89
N VAL A 256 15.24 -4.86 6.20
CA VAL A 256 14.20 -4.76 7.22
C VAL A 256 13.51 -3.41 7.09
N ASN A 257 14.28 -2.32 6.94
CA ASN A 257 13.73 -1.00 6.71
C ASN A 257 12.84 -0.95 5.47
N GLY A 258 13.28 -1.51 4.35
CA GLY A 258 12.51 -1.54 3.10
C GLY A 258 11.21 -2.33 3.23
N ILE A 259 11.25 -3.54 3.79
CA ILE A 259 10.06 -4.40 3.97
C ILE A 259 9.06 -3.75 4.92
N VAL A 260 9.51 -3.24 6.08
CA VAL A 260 8.62 -2.61 7.06
C VAL A 260 8.03 -1.33 6.48
N THR A 261 8.84 -0.47 5.87
CA THR A 261 8.36 0.76 5.23
C THR A 261 7.34 0.43 4.13
N TYR A 262 7.59 -0.59 3.32
CA TYR A 262 6.62 -1.02 2.30
C TYR A 262 5.28 -1.43 2.93
N SER A 263 5.31 -2.21 4.01
CA SER A 263 4.09 -2.63 4.71
C SER A 263 3.33 -1.45 5.34
N LEU A 264 4.03 -0.49 5.95
CA LEU A 264 3.42 0.72 6.52
C LEU A 264 2.84 1.62 5.44
N SER A 265 3.53 1.75 4.30
CA SER A 265 3.04 2.49 3.13
C SER A 265 1.76 1.88 2.57
N GLU A 266 1.69 0.56 2.39
CA GLU A 266 0.45 -0.08 1.95
C GLU A 266 -0.65 0.01 3.01
N ALA A 267 -0.32 -0.13 4.29
CA ALA A 267 -1.29 -0.01 5.38
C ALA A 267 -1.94 1.37 5.41
N TYR A 268 -1.13 2.44 5.35
CA TYR A 268 -1.63 3.81 5.30
C TYR A 268 -2.38 4.08 3.99
N GLY A 269 -1.86 3.60 2.85
CA GLY A 269 -2.51 3.74 1.56
C GLY A 269 -3.92 3.15 1.54
N LEU A 270 -4.10 1.96 2.11
CA LEU A 270 -5.37 1.23 2.14
C LEU A 270 -6.35 1.76 3.20
N THR A 271 -5.85 2.10 4.39
CA THR A 271 -6.72 2.38 5.56
C THR A 271 -6.84 3.86 5.92
N LYS A 272 -5.85 4.67 5.53
CA LYS A 272 -5.71 6.09 5.93
C LYS A 272 -5.72 6.33 7.45
N ILE A 273 -5.40 5.31 8.25
CA ILE A 273 -5.30 5.44 9.71
C ILE A 273 -4.15 6.41 10.08
N PRO A 274 -4.41 7.49 10.85
CA PRO A 274 -3.46 8.59 11.01
C PRO A 274 -2.10 8.23 11.62
N PHE A 275 -2.06 7.31 12.60
CA PHE A 275 -0.82 6.98 13.31
C PHE A 275 0.24 6.31 12.41
N LEU A 276 -0.17 5.77 11.26
CA LEU A 276 0.74 5.11 10.32
C LEU A 276 1.58 6.11 9.53
N LYS A 277 1.04 7.29 9.24
CA LYS A 277 1.68 8.27 8.35
C LYS A 277 3.06 8.70 8.86
N PRO A 278 3.25 9.09 10.14
CA PRO A 278 4.57 9.43 10.66
C PRO A 278 5.58 8.28 10.55
N ALA A 279 5.17 7.05 10.87
CA ALA A 279 6.05 5.88 10.77
C ALA A 279 6.41 5.54 9.31
N MET A 280 5.45 5.62 8.40
CA MET A 280 5.67 5.47 6.96
C MET A 280 6.67 6.51 6.44
N GLU A 281 6.45 7.79 6.72
CA GLU A 281 7.30 8.89 6.25
C GLU A 281 8.71 8.81 6.83
N LYS A 282 8.85 8.43 8.10
CA LYS A 282 10.14 8.17 8.75
C LYS A 282 10.92 7.04 8.07
N GLY A 283 10.25 5.90 7.83
CA GLY A 283 10.82 4.78 7.11
C GLY A 283 11.33 5.17 5.72
N LEU A 284 10.49 5.86 4.94
CA LEU A 284 10.83 6.42 3.63
C LEU A 284 12.00 7.42 3.70
N GLY A 285 12.04 8.25 4.74
CA GLY A 285 13.16 9.16 5.00
C GLY A 285 14.49 8.43 5.13
N PHE A 286 14.54 7.29 5.84
CA PHE A 286 15.73 6.44 5.87
C PHE A 286 16.08 5.86 4.51
N ILE A 287 15.10 5.49 3.69
CA ILE A 287 15.34 5.01 2.32
C ILE A 287 15.98 6.11 1.47
N VAL A 288 15.37 7.29 1.42
CA VAL A 288 15.88 8.43 0.64
C VAL A 288 17.29 8.80 1.08
N ARG A 289 17.50 8.96 2.40
CA ARG A 289 18.84 9.24 2.96
C ARG A 289 19.82 8.10 2.74
N GLY A 290 19.36 6.86 2.66
CA GLY A 290 20.16 5.64 2.51
C GLY A 290 20.62 5.37 1.07
N GLN A 291 19.97 5.95 0.07
CA GLN A 291 20.29 5.74 -1.35
C GLN A 291 21.64 6.34 -1.76
N GLN A 292 22.43 5.59 -2.53
CA GLN A 292 23.73 6.06 -3.02
C GLN A 292 23.56 7.14 -4.08
N GLU A 293 24.23 8.28 -3.90
CA GLU A 293 24.09 9.43 -4.80
C GLU A 293 24.55 9.14 -6.23
N ARG A 294 25.68 8.44 -6.39
CA ARG A 294 26.29 8.19 -7.70
C ARG A 294 25.60 7.10 -8.51
N THR A 295 25.20 6.03 -7.85
CA THR A 295 24.67 4.83 -8.54
C THR A 295 23.15 4.77 -8.51
N GLY A 296 22.49 5.37 -7.50
CA GLY A 296 21.08 5.14 -7.18
C GLY A 296 20.81 3.81 -6.46
N GLY A 297 21.86 3.04 -6.15
CA GLY A 297 21.78 1.73 -5.50
C GLY A 297 21.76 1.82 -3.96
N PHE A 298 21.69 0.65 -3.32
CA PHE A 298 21.70 0.51 -1.87
C PHE A 298 22.67 -0.58 -1.42
N ASP A 299 23.34 -0.35 -0.29
CA ASP A 299 24.06 -1.38 0.47
C ASP A 299 23.17 -1.89 1.62
N TYR A 300 23.48 -3.08 2.17
CA TYR A 300 22.74 -3.66 3.30
C TYR A 300 22.63 -2.78 4.54
N ASN A 301 23.62 -1.91 4.75
CA ASN A 301 23.64 -1.02 5.91
C ASN A 301 23.54 0.44 5.47
N TYR A 302 22.98 0.70 4.28
CA TYR A 302 22.93 2.02 3.66
C TYR A 302 24.29 2.73 3.55
N LYS A 303 25.39 1.96 3.54
CA LYS A 303 26.74 2.51 3.34
C LYS A 303 26.85 3.20 1.98
N LYS A 304 27.42 4.41 2.00
CA LYS A 304 27.77 5.18 0.80
C LYS A 304 29.09 4.67 0.26
N GLY A 305 29.04 3.74 -0.68
CA GLY A 305 30.25 3.10 -1.23
C GLY A 305 30.03 2.57 -2.63
N LYS A 306 31.02 1.83 -3.13
CA LYS A 306 30.96 1.21 -4.47
C LYS A 306 29.99 0.03 -4.54
N ARG A 307 29.81 -0.66 -3.41
CA ARG A 307 29.01 -1.88 -3.34
C ARG A 307 27.52 -1.52 -3.29
N TRP A 308 26.74 -2.21 -4.09
CA TRP A 308 25.28 -2.14 -4.11
C TRP A 308 24.70 -3.56 -4.13
N ASP A 309 23.39 -3.66 -3.93
CA ASP A 309 22.64 -4.91 -3.95
C ASP A 309 21.24 -4.70 -4.55
N LEU A 310 20.96 -5.29 -5.71
CA LEU A 310 19.68 -5.15 -6.39
C LEU A 310 18.51 -5.72 -5.57
N SER A 311 18.74 -6.77 -4.79
CA SER A 311 17.66 -7.37 -3.99
C SER A 311 17.22 -6.45 -2.85
N VAL A 312 18.13 -5.64 -2.30
CA VAL A 312 17.79 -4.55 -1.36
C VAL A 312 17.05 -3.44 -2.10
N VAL A 313 17.58 -3.03 -3.26
CA VAL A 313 16.99 -1.98 -4.11
C VAL A 313 15.53 -2.32 -4.45
N GLY A 314 15.23 -3.59 -4.72
CA GLY A 314 13.88 -4.05 -5.04
C GLY A 314 12.86 -3.75 -3.93
N TRP A 315 13.22 -3.98 -2.67
CA TRP A 315 12.38 -3.62 -1.53
C TRP A 315 12.26 -2.11 -1.34
N GLN A 316 13.36 -1.37 -1.53
CA GLN A 316 13.34 0.09 -1.41
C GLN A 316 12.42 0.73 -2.46
N ILE A 317 12.48 0.28 -3.72
CA ILE A 317 11.65 0.83 -4.80
C ILE A 317 10.17 0.53 -4.55
N GLN A 318 9.82 -0.70 -4.14
CA GLN A 318 8.44 -1.03 -3.76
C GLN A 318 7.94 -0.14 -2.62
N ALA A 319 8.77 0.06 -1.58
CA ALA A 319 8.43 0.93 -0.45
C ALA A 319 8.21 2.38 -0.89
N MET A 320 9.13 2.95 -1.68
CA MET A 320 9.04 4.32 -2.20
C MET A 320 7.82 4.49 -3.11
N LYS A 321 7.55 3.53 -4.00
CA LYS A 321 6.36 3.54 -4.87
C LYS A 321 5.08 3.49 -4.03
N ALA A 322 5.00 2.60 -3.06
CA ALA A 322 3.84 2.48 -2.18
C ALA A 322 3.63 3.77 -1.37
N GLY A 323 4.70 4.35 -0.84
CA GLY A 323 4.66 5.60 -0.09
C GLY A 323 4.18 6.77 -0.95
N TYR A 324 4.70 6.89 -2.18
CA TYR A 324 4.26 7.89 -3.14
C TYR A 324 2.76 7.78 -3.42
N VAL A 325 2.27 6.57 -3.71
CA VAL A 325 0.84 6.32 -3.96
C VAL A 325 -0.01 6.60 -2.72
N ALA A 326 0.52 6.32 -1.53
CA ALA A 326 -0.18 6.58 -0.28
C ALA A 326 -0.28 8.07 0.07
N GLY A 327 0.42 8.95 -0.66
CA GLY A 327 0.46 10.40 -0.42
C GLY A 327 1.51 10.81 0.62
N ALA A 328 2.64 10.12 0.69
CA ALA A 328 3.74 10.47 1.57
C ALA A 328 4.35 11.83 1.19
N ASN A 329 4.59 12.67 2.20
CA ASN A 329 5.28 13.95 2.06
C ASN A 329 6.73 13.82 2.59
N VAL A 330 7.60 13.22 1.78
CA VAL A 330 9.02 13.03 2.13
C VAL A 330 9.89 13.75 1.10
N PRO A 331 10.69 14.75 1.51
CA PRO A 331 11.61 15.45 0.61
C PRO A 331 12.56 14.47 -0.10
N GLY A 332 12.74 14.64 -1.41
CA GLY A 332 13.64 13.79 -2.19
C GLY A 332 13.06 12.44 -2.61
N LEU A 333 11.80 12.12 -2.27
CA LEU A 333 11.20 10.82 -2.57
C LEU A 333 11.09 10.55 -4.07
N MET A 334 10.65 11.54 -4.85
CA MET A 334 10.49 11.39 -6.30
C MET A 334 11.87 11.24 -6.97
N GLU A 335 12.82 12.07 -6.58
CA GLU A 335 14.21 12.03 -7.04
C GLU A 335 14.86 10.68 -6.70
N ALA A 336 14.52 10.09 -5.54
CA ALA A 336 15.02 8.78 -5.14
C ALA A 336 14.45 7.64 -6.00
N ILE A 337 13.16 7.72 -6.38
CA ILE A 337 12.54 6.79 -7.33
C ILE A 337 13.22 6.91 -8.70
N GLU A 338 13.44 8.14 -9.20
CA GLU A 338 14.12 8.39 -10.47
C GLU A 338 15.55 7.84 -10.48
N LYS A 339 16.30 8.04 -9.39
CA LYS A 339 17.62 7.42 -9.19
C LYS A 339 17.53 5.90 -9.19
N GLY A 340 16.47 5.32 -8.62
CA GLY A 340 16.20 3.88 -8.67
C GLY A 340 16.01 3.37 -10.10
N VAL A 341 15.23 4.08 -10.92
CA VAL A 341 15.08 3.76 -12.36
C VAL A 341 16.41 3.80 -13.08
N MET A 342 17.19 4.86 -12.85
CA MET A 342 18.51 5.04 -13.45
C MET A 342 19.48 3.94 -13.04
N PHE A 343 19.49 3.56 -11.76
CA PHE A 343 20.27 2.44 -11.25
C PHE A 343 19.92 1.13 -11.98
N LEU A 344 18.63 0.81 -12.08
CA LEU A 344 18.17 -0.41 -12.73
C LEU A 344 18.63 -0.48 -14.19
N LYS A 345 18.45 0.61 -14.93
CA LYS A 345 18.75 0.68 -16.36
C LYS A 345 20.25 0.75 -16.68
N LYS A 346 21.02 1.53 -15.91
CA LYS A 346 22.40 1.89 -16.25
C LYS A 346 23.47 1.19 -15.41
N VAL A 347 23.12 0.71 -14.22
CA VAL A 347 24.09 0.13 -13.28
C VAL A 347 23.88 -1.37 -13.13
N SER A 348 22.66 -1.80 -12.81
CA SER A 348 22.39 -3.22 -12.61
C SER A 348 22.28 -3.98 -13.94
N PHE A 349 21.65 -3.38 -14.95
CA PHE A 349 21.41 -4.04 -16.23
C PHE A 349 22.64 -4.02 -17.13
N LYS A 350 23.04 -5.20 -17.62
CA LYS A 350 24.11 -5.37 -18.61
C LYS A 350 23.90 -6.68 -19.38
N ASN A 351 24.19 -6.67 -20.68
CA ASN A 351 24.12 -7.85 -21.55
C ASN A 351 22.76 -8.58 -21.47
N GLY A 352 21.65 -7.83 -21.44
CA GLY A 352 20.30 -8.39 -21.41
C GLY A 352 19.83 -8.89 -20.04
N LYS A 353 20.61 -8.69 -18.96
CA LYS A 353 20.33 -9.24 -17.64
C LYS A 353 20.51 -8.20 -16.54
N PHE A 354 19.77 -8.35 -15.45
CA PHE A 354 19.98 -7.63 -14.20
C PHE A 354 21.04 -8.29 -13.34
N GLY A 355 21.82 -7.48 -12.62
CA GLY A 355 22.92 -7.90 -11.76
C GLY A 355 22.58 -7.86 -10.27
N TYR A 356 23.24 -8.68 -9.46
CA TYR A 356 23.07 -8.67 -8.00
C TYR A 356 23.88 -7.56 -7.31
N SER A 357 25.21 -7.67 -7.35
CA SER A 357 26.20 -6.65 -6.93
C SER A 357 27.21 -6.34 -8.04
N THR A 358 27.06 -7.04 -9.17
CA THR A 358 27.87 -6.92 -10.39
C THR A 358 26.91 -6.82 -11.56
N PRO A 359 27.06 -5.85 -12.48
CA PRO A 359 26.12 -5.65 -13.58
C PRO A 359 25.92 -6.93 -14.42
N GLY A 360 24.67 -7.27 -14.75
CA GLY A 360 24.34 -8.44 -15.58
C GLY A 360 24.53 -9.83 -14.96
N SER A 361 25.07 -9.92 -13.74
CA SER A 361 25.35 -11.19 -13.05
C SER A 361 24.40 -11.40 -11.87
N GLY A 362 23.11 -11.56 -12.16
CA GLY A 362 22.06 -11.74 -11.16
C GLY A 362 21.34 -13.08 -11.30
N SER A 363 20.81 -13.60 -10.20
CA SER A 363 19.94 -14.78 -10.18
C SER A 363 18.61 -14.50 -10.89
N TRP A 364 17.78 -15.53 -11.03
CA TRP A 364 16.39 -15.40 -11.50
C TRP A 364 15.58 -14.41 -10.68
N GLY A 365 15.75 -14.39 -9.35
CA GLY A 365 15.12 -13.37 -8.51
C GLY A 365 15.60 -11.95 -8.81
N MET A 366 16.84 -11.77 -9.29
CA MET A 366 17.31 -10.44 -9.72
C MET A 366 16.70 -10.04 -11.06
N GLN A 367 16.50 -10.99 -11.97
CA GLN A 367 15.76 -10.72 -13.20
C GLN A 367 14.32 -10.28 -12.86
N GLY A 368 13.63 -11.03 -12.00
CA GLY A 368 12.30 -10.66 -11.52
C GLY A 368 12.29 -9.30 -10.82
N ALA A 369 13.22 -9.06 -9.89
CA ALA A 369 13.24 -7.81 -9.12
C ALA A 369 13.51 -6.58 -9.98
N GLY A 370 14.50 -6.64 -10.87
CA GLY A 370 14.81 -5.54 -11.78
C GLY A 370 13.65 -5.23 -12.73
N THR A 371 13.06 -6.28 -13.33
CA THR A 371 11.91 -6.15 -14.23
C THR A 371 10.68 -5.59 -13.51
N LEU A 372 10.31 -6.16 -12.37
CA LEU A 372 9.15 -5.72 -11.60
C LEU A 372 9.30 -4.26 -11.18
N CYS A 373 10.47 -3.88 -10.67
CA CYS A 373 10.68 -2.51 -10.19
C CYS A 373 10.54 -1.49 -11.33
N LEU A 374 11.06 -1.78 -12.52
CA LEU A 374 10.84 -0.92 -13.70
C LEU A 374 9.36 -0.86 -14.07
N GLN A 375 8.62 -1.97 -14.01
CA GLN A 375 7.19 -1.99 -14.30
C GLN A 375 6.40 -1.12 -13.31
N LEU A 376 6.66 -1.25 -12.00
CA LEU A 376 5.92 -0.55 -10.94
C LEU A 376 6.12 0.98 -10.97
N VAL A 377 7.28 1.45 -11.39
CA VAL A 377 7.62 2.89 -11.45
C VAL A 377 7.32 3.52 -12.81
N GLY A 378 6.57 2.83 -13.69
CA GLY A 378 6.13 3.36 -14.98
C GLY A 378 7.13 3.22 -16.12
N ALA A 379 8.23 2.49 -15.92
CA ALA A 379 9.24 2.19 -16.94
C ALA A 379 9.05 0.81 -17.61
N LYS A 380 7.82 0.27 -17.61
CA LYS A 380 7.49 -1.03 -18.25
C LYS A 380 7.90 -1.09 -19.73
N ALA A 381 7.79 0.02 -20.45
CA ALA A 381 8.14 0.12 -21.87
C ALA A 381 9.65 0.34 -22.10
N SER A 382 10.51 0.21 -21.09
CA SER A 382 11.95 0.28 -21.30
C SER A 382 12.48 -1.02 -21.92
N ALA A 383 13.60 -0.93 -22.65
CA ALA A 383 14.24 -2.08 -23.26
C ALA A 383 14.65 -3.13 -22.21
N GLU A 384 15.09 -2.67 -21.03
CA GLU A 384 15.54 -3.52 -19.91
C GLU A 384 14.37 -4.27 -19.27
N ALA A 385 13.22 -3.62 -19.10
CA ALA A 385 12.00 -4.25 -18.60
C ALA A 385 11.52 -5.34 -19.57
N ARG A 386 11.42 -5.02 -20.87
CA ARG A 386 11.05 -6.00 -21.91
C ARG A 386 12.03 -7.16 -22.00
N ALA A 387 13.34 -6.87 -21.97
CA ALA A 387 14.37 -7.90 -22.01
C ALA A 387 14.27 -8.86 -20.81
N GLY A 388 14.02 -8.34 -19.61
CA GLY A 388 13.83 -9.17 -18.43
C GLY A 388 12.55 -10.01 -18.50
N VAL A 389 11.43 -9.46 -18.99
CA VAL A 389 10.20 -10.23 -19.24
C VAL A 389 10.47 -11.38 -20.22
N LYS A 390 11.09 -11.08 -21.36
CA LYS A 390 11.44 -12.07 -22.38
C LYS A 390 12.34 -13.16 -21.81
N ASN A 391 13.41 -12.78 -21.11
CA ASN A 391 14.38 -13.70 -20.55
C ASN A 391 13.74 -14.67 -19.54
N ILE A 392 12.91 -14.19 -18.61
CA ILE A 392 12.21 -15.05 -17.64
C ILE A 392 11.23 -15.96 -18.37
N SER A 393 10.39 -15.40 -19.26
CA SER A 393 9.36 -16.15 -19.99
C SER A 393 9.92 -17.30 -20.84
N GLU A 394 11.09 -17.11 -21.45
CA GLU A 394 11.73 -18.10 -22.32
C GLU A 394 12.54 -19.14 -21.55
N ASN A 395 13.19 -18.74 -20.45
CA ASN A 395 14.27 -19.54 -19.85
C ASN A 395 13.99 -19.99 -18.41
N HIS A 396 12.89 -19.57 -17.78
CA HIS A 396 12.59 -19.94 -16.41
C HIS A 396 11.10 -20.23 -16.17
N VAL A 397 10.85 -21.21 -15.30
CA VAL A 397 9.53 -21.60 -14.84
C VAL A 397 9.62 -22.02 -13.38
N VAL A 398 8.51 -21.94 -12.65
CA VAL A 398 8.45 -22.41 -11.27
C VAL A 398 8.68 -23.92 -11.24
N LYS A 399 9.67 -24.35 -10.45
CA LYS A 399 10.00 -25.77 -10.22
C LYS A 399 10.24 -25.99 -8.74
N TRP A 400 9.36 -26.76 -8.10
CA TRP A 400 9.52 -27.13 -6.70
C TRP A 400 10.41 -28.37 -6.60
N ASP A 401 11.62 -28.21 -6.05
CA ASP A 401 12.58 -29.30 -5.88
C ASP A 401 13.05 -29.36 -4.43
N ASP A 402 12.55 -30.37 -3.70
CA ASP A 402 12.87 -30.59 -2.28
C ASP A 402 14.29 -31.17 -2.08
N LYS A 403 14.93 -31.68 -3.13
CA LYS A 403 16.27 -32.30 -3.07
C LYS A 403 17.38 -31.30 -3.36
N LYS A 404 17.08 -30.21 -4.06
CA LYS A 404 18.06 -29.20 -4.46
C LYS A 404 18.63 -28.49 -3.24
N GLU A 405 19.94 -28.37 -3.21
CA GLU A 405 20.63 -27.53 -2.23
C GLU A 405 20.74 -26.12 -2.80
N HIS A 406 20.10 -25.17 -2.13
CA HIS A 406 20.15 -23.77 -2.53
C HIS A 406 21.28 -23.08 -1.75
N LYS A 407 22.15 -22.35 -2.46
CA LYS A 407 23.07 -21.41 -1.81
C LYS A 407 22.24 -20.37 -1.02
N GLY A 408 22.78 -19.83 0.07
CA GLY A 408 22.07 -18.91 0.96
C GLY A 408 21.50 -17.63 0.32
N HIS A 409 21.88 -17.29 -0.92
CA HIS A 409 21.36 -16.14 -1.68
C HIS A 409 20.33 -16.52 -2.75
N SER A 410 19.92 -17.80 -2.79
CA SER A 410 19.17 -18.41 -3.88
C SER A 410 17.85 -19.00 -3.39
N ASN A 411 17.16 -18.30 -2.49
CA ASN A 411 15.86 -18.75 -1.99
C ASN A 411 14.85 -18.80 -3.17
N PRO A 412 14.29 -19.98 -3.49
CA PRO A 412 13.42 -20.14 -4.64
C PRO A 412 12.11 -19.36 -4.52
N THR A 413 11.51 -19.27 -3.31
CA THR A 413 10.25 -18.53 -3.14
C THR A 413 10.43 -17.03 -3.27
N TYR A 414 11.61 -16.52 -2.89
CA TYR A 414 11.98 -15.13 -3.17
C TYR A 414 12.03 -14.84 -4.67
N ASN A 415 12.63 -15.73 -5.45
CA ASN A 415 12.67 -15.58 -6.90
C ASN A 415 11.26 -15.57 -7.48
N TRP A 416 10.45 -16.58 -7.13
CA TRP A 416 9.09 -16.73 -7.65
C TRP A 416 8.18 -15.56 -7.29
N TYR A 417 8.34 -14.96 -6.11
CA TYR A 417 7.58 -13.76 -5.73
C TYR A 417 7.77 -12.63 -6.73
N TYR A 418 9.03 -12.29 -7.06
CA TYR A 418 9.31 -11.22 -8.01
C TYR A 418 8.96 -11.60 -9.45
N GLU A 419 9.30 -12.82 -9.86
CA GLU A 419 9.03 -13.30 -11.21
C GLU A 419 7.53 -13.38 -11.50
N THR A 420 6.73 -13.87 -10.56
CA THR A 420 5.27 -13.97 -10.72
C THR A 420 4.65 -12.62 -11.00
N GLN A 421 5.04 -11.60 -10.24
CA GLN A 421 4.56 -10.22 -10.47
C GLN A 421 5.09 -9.66 -11.79
N ALA A 422 6.36 -9.92 -12.12
CA ALA A 422 6.95 -9.46 -13.37
C ALA A 422 6.25 -10.07 -14.60
N MET A 423 5.89 -11.36 -14.54
CA MET A 423 5.16 -12.08 -15.58
C MET A 423 3.71 -11.61 -15.66
N PHE A 424 3.06 -11.33 -14.53
CA PHE A 424 1.72 -10.74 -14.49
C PHE A 424 1.68 -9.39 -15.21
N HIS A 425 2.64 -8.50 -14.92
CA HIS A 425 2.78 -7.23 -15.60
C HIS A 425 3.35 -7.34 -17.02
N GLY A 426 3.89 -8.50 -17.41
CA GLY A 426 4.44 -8.78 -18.74
C GLY A 426 3.37 -8.82 -19.84
N GLY A 427 2.11 -9.06 -19.49
CA GLY A 427 0.97 -9.12 -20.42
C GLY A 427 0.34 -10.52 -20.47
N THR A 428 -0.80 -10.62 -21.15
CA THR A 428 -1.67 -11.82 -21.11
C THR A 428 -0.96 -13.10 -21.53
N SER A 429 -0.17 -13.07 -22.61
CA SER A 429 0.54 -14.27 -23.10
C SER A 429 1.57 -14.78 -22.08
N THR A 430 2.45 -13.88 -21.60
CA THR A 430 3.43 -14.20 -20.57
C THR A 430 2.77 -14.70 -19.30
N TRP A 431 1.69 -14.04 -18.88
CA TRP A 431 0.96 -14.41 -17.69
C TRP A 431 0.31 -15.78 -17.79
N LYS A 432 -0.42 -16.08 -18.87
CA LYS A 432 -1.06 -17.40 -19.09
C LYS A 432 -0.02 -18.53 -19.00
N LYS A 433 1.15 -18.35 -19.64
CA LYS A 433 2.25 -19.33 -19.60
C LYS A 433 2.77 -19.55 -18.18
N TRP A 434 3.03 -18.46 -17.44
CA TRP A 434 3.53 -18.56 -16.06
C TRP A 434 2.47 -19.16 -15.12
N ASN A 435 1.22 -18.70 -15.23
CA ASN A 435 0.11 -19.08 -14.37
C ASN A 435 -0.23 -20.57 -14.43
N LYS A 436 -0.13 -21.18 -15.61
CA LYS A 436 -0.33 -22.62 -15.80
C LYS A 436 0.56 -23.48 -14.88
N HIS A 437 1.75 -22.99 -14.53
CA HIS A 437 2.70 -23.73 -13.70
C HIS A 437 2.70 -23.29 -12.24
N PHE A 438 2.80 -21.98 -11.96
CA PHE A 438 3.06 -21.55 -10.58
C PHE A 438 1.88 -21.84 -9.65
N SER A 439 0.64 -21.57 -10.08
CA SER A 439 -0.53 -21.71 -9.22
C SER A 439 -0.76 -23.16 -8.80
N ALA A 440 -0.65 -24.10 -9.76
CA ALA A 440 -0.76 -25.54 -9.53
C ALA A 440 0.38 -26.08 -8.65
N ILE A 441 1.59 -25.54 -8.76
CA ILE A 441 2.71 -25.98 -7.91
C ILE A 441 2.52 -25.48 -6.48
N LEU A 442 2.24 -24.20 -6.27
CA LEU A 442 2.09 -23.63 -4.93
C LEU A 442 0.92 -24.27 -4.19
N THR A 443 -0.24 -24.41 -4.83
CA THR A 443 -1.41 -25.03 -4.18
C THR A 443 -1.17 -26.48 -3.77
N ARG A 444 -0.52 -27.31 -4.61
CA ARG A 444 -0.18 -28.70 -4.29
C ARG A 444 0.88 -28.86 -3.19
N LYS A 445 1.75 -27.86 -3.03
CA LYS A 445 2.85 -27.90 -2.05
C LYS A 445 2.50 -27.24 -0.72
N GLN A 446 1.28 -26.70 -0.58
CA GLN A 446 0.79 -26.18 0.69
C GLN A 446 0.54 -27.32 1.68
N LYS A 447 0.94 -27.12 2.93
CA LYS A 447 0.69 -28.06 4.02
C LYS A 447 -0.78 -27.98 4.47
N PRO A 448 -1.31 -29.04 5.12
CA PRO A 448 -2.70 -29.05 5.61
C PRO A 448 -3.07 -27.89 6.54
N ASP A 449 -2.13 -27.43 7.36
CA ASP A 449 -2.31 -26.30 8.28
C ASP A 449 -2.18 -24.92 7.61
N GLY A 450 -1.84 -24.87 6.32
CA GLY A 450 -1.86 -23.66 5.49
C GLY A 450 -0.49 -23.03 5.18
N HIS A 451 0.60 -23.53 5.76
CA HIS A 451 1.94 -23.00 5.50
C HIS A 451 2.65 -23.69 4.33
N TRP A 452 3.78 -23.13 3.92
CA TRP A 452 4.73 -23.77 3.02
C TRP A 452 6.09 -23.92 3.68
N ASP A 453 6.72 -25.07 3.44
CA ASP A 453 8.13 -25.26 3.70
C ASP A 453 8.97 -24.64 2.58
N CYS A 454 10.15 -24.10 2.91
CA CYS A 454 11.07 -23.60 1.90
C CYS A 454 11.54 -24.77 0.99
N PRO A 455 11.41 -24.66 -0.35
CA PRO A 455 11.86 -25.70 -1.26
C PRO A 455 13.37 -25.93 -1.15
N GLY A 456 13.76 -27.19 -1.36
CA GLY A 456 15.15 -27.64 -1.31
C GLY A 456 15.62 -27.95 0.09
N ARG A 457 16.73 -28.69 0.22
CA ARG A 457 17.26 -29.13 1.52
C ARG A 457 18.20 -28.09 2.13
N ALA A 458 18.26 -28.05 3.47
CA ALA A 458 19.31 -27.32 4.16
C ALA A 458 20.68 -27.93 3.83
N PRO A 459 21.77 -27.14 3.85
CA PRO A 459 23.13 -27.66 3.72
C PRO A 459 23.39 -28.78 4.72
N LYS A 460 24.26 -29.73 4.34
CA LYS A 460 24.55 -30.91 5.18
C LYS A 460 25.07 -30.47 6.56
N GLY A 461 24.33 -30.83 7.62
CA GLY A 461 24.68 -30.50 9.00
C GLY A 461 24.08 -29.19 9.52
N GLU A 462 23.30 -28.47 8.71
CA GLU A 462 22.63 -27.24 9.12
C GLU A 462 21.12 -27.44 9.26
N ALA A 463 20.53 -26.87 10.31
CA ALA A 463 19.09 -26.75 10.43
C ALA A 463 18.58 -25.62 9.53
N ARG A 464 17.32 -25.72 9.08
CA ARG A 464 16.65 -24.57 8.46
C ARG A 464 16.59 -23.41 9.44
N VAL A 465 16.65 -22.19 8.93
CA VAL A 465 16.53 -21.00 9.77
C VAL A 465 15.11 -20.90 10.31
N GLU A 466 14.98 -20.49 11.58
CA GLU A 466 13.70 -20.50 12.30
C GLU A 466 12.61 -19.68 11.61
N TYR A 467 12.98 -18.58 10.96
CA TYR A 467 12.04 -17.69 10.29
C TYR A 467 11.53 -18.20 8.93
N ASP A 468 12.13 -19.25 8.36
CA ASP A 468 11.89 -19.68 6.96
C ASP A 468 10.41 -19.96 6.68
N LYS A 469 9.71 -20.62 7.59
CA LYS A 469 8.29 -20.97 7.42
C LYS A 469 7.41 -19.74 7.20
N TRP A 470 7.65 -18.64 7.94
CA TRP A 470 6.90 -17.40 7.74
C TRP A 470 7.34 -16.69 6.47
N TYR A 471 8.63 -16.70 6.17
CA TYR A 471 9.17 -16.10 4.95
C TYR A 471 8.62 -16.77 3.68
N THR A 472 8.70 -18.10 3.60
CA THR A 472 8.16 -18.89 2.50
C THR A 472 6.65 -18.73 2.40
N THR A 473 5.93 -18.85 3.52
CA THR A 473 4.46 -18.75 3.52
C THR A 473 3.97 -17.39 3.06
N THR A 474 4.58 -16.30 3.54
CA THR A 474 4.21 -14.95 3.10
C THR A 474 4.50 -14.72 1.63
N LEU A 475 5.65 -15.14 1.11
CA LEU A 475 5.98 -14.97 -0.32
C LEU A 475 5.11 -15.83 -1.24
N CYS A 476 4.82 -17.08 -0.87
CA CYS A 476 3.89 -17.94 -1.61
C CYS A 476 2.46 -17.37 -1.58
N CYS A 477 2.00 -16.91 -0.42
CA CYS A 477 0.71 -16.24 -0.28
C CYS A 477 0.64 -15.01 -1.19
N LEU A 478 1.59 -14.07 -1.06
CA LEU A 478 1.65 -12.87 -1.88
C LEU A 478 1.70 -13.17 -3.40
N SER A 479 2.37 -14.24 -3.80
CA SER A 479 2.41 -14.68 -5.20
C SER A 479 1.03 -15.13 -5.70
N LEU A 480 0.25 -15.80 -4.87
CA LEU A 480 -1.13 -16.22 -5.19
C LEU A 480 -2.12 -15.04 -5.14
N GLN A 481 -1.76 -13.91 -4.54
CA GLN A 481 -2.61 -12.71 -4.45
C GLN A 481 -2.40 -11.73 -5.62
N VAL A 482 -1.48 -12.04 -6.55
CA VAL A 482 -1.09 -11.16 -7.66
C VAL A 482 -2.27 -10.75 -8.55
N TYR A 483 -3.30 -11.61 -8.69
CA TYR A 483 -4.46 -11.40 -9.55
C TYR A 483 -5.24 -10.11 -9.25
N TYR A 484 -5.24 -9.68 -7.99
CA TYR A 484 -6.06 -8.57 -7.51
C TYR A 484 -5.27 -7.49 -6.77
N ARG A 485 -4.01 -7.77 -6.40
CA ARG A 485 -3.16 -6.82 -5.69
C ARG A 485 -2.70 -5.65 -6.56
N TYR A 486 -2.47 -5.90 -7.85
CA TYR A 486 -1.81 -4.98 -8.77
C TYR A 486 -2.64 -4.66 -10.01
N LEU A 487 -3.89 -4.22 -9.79
CA LEU A 487 -4.71 -3.70 -10.89
C LEU A 487 -3.94 -2.62 -11.68
N PRO A 488 -4.15 -2.46 -13.00
CA PRO A 488 -3.32 -1.61 -13.88
C PRO A 488 -3.24 -0.10 -13.56
N THR A 489 -3.79 0.35 -12.44
CA THR A 489 -3.96 1.76 -12.06
C THR A 489 -2.71 2.46 -11.54
N TYR A 490 -1.51 1.86 -11.66
CA TYR A 490 -0.28 2.35 -11.02
C TYR A 490 0.69 3.08 -11.97
N LYS A 491 0.25 4.02 -12.81
CA LYS A 491 1.21 4.89 -13.52
C LYS A 491 1.79 5.96 -12.59
N MET A 492 3.12 6.14 -12.62
CA MET A 492 3.77 7.35 -12.09
C MET A 492 3.46 8.53 -13.04
N PRO A 493 3.47 9.79 -12.58
CA PRO A 493 3.31 10.94 -13.48
C PRO A 493 4.31 10.88 -14.63
N LYS A 494 3.87 11.28 -15.83
CA LYS A 494 4.63 11.21 -17.10
C LYS A 494 5.98 11.96 -17.08
N SER A 495 6.32 12.72 -16.02
CA SER A 495 7.62 13.39 -15.89
C SER A 495 8.83 12.44 -15.77
N VAL A 496 8.61 11.17 -15.39
CA VAL A 496 9.66 10.15 -15.30
C VAL A 496 9.93 9.47 -16.67
N ALA A 497 9.00 9.60 -17.62
CA ALA A 497 9.15 9.13 -18.99
C ALA A 497 9.47 10.33 -19.90
N LYS A 498 10.74 10.50 -20.28
CA LYS A 498 11.09 11.47 -21.35
C LYS A 498 10.20 11.22 -22.58
N LYS A 499 9.69 12.33 -23.14
CA LYS A 499 8.75 12.43 -24.28
C LYS A 499 9.02 11.40 -25.39
N PRO A 500 7.99 10.79 -25.99
CA PRO A 500 8.11 10.19 -27.31
C PRO A 500 8.41 11.29 -28.34
N THR A 501 9.37 10.99 -29.20
CA THR A 501 9.70 11.73 -30.41
C THR A 501 8.53 11.63 -31.40
N SER A 502 8.23 12.73 -32.09
CA SER A 502 7.41 12.82 -33.31
C SER A 502 5.89 12.55 -33.20
N ILE A 503 5.10 13.47 -33.76
CA ILE A 503 3.64 13.37 -33.93
C ILE A 503 3.27 12.31 -34.99
N LEU A 504 4.22 11.95 -35.86
CA LEU A 504 3.98 10.98 -36.94
C LEU A 504 3.92 9.54 -36.42
N ASP A 505 4.66 9.20 -35.38
CA ASP A 505 4.64 7.84 -34.79
C ASP A 505 3.30 7.55 -34.06
N ALA A 506 2.52 8.59 -33.75
CA ALA A 506 1.21 8.46 -33.11
C ALA A 506 0.06 8.26 -34.13
N LEU A 507 0.32 8.47 -35.43
CA LEU A 507 -0.69 8.34 -36.48
C LEU A 507 -0.67 6.96 -37.15
N ASP A 508 0.46 6.24 -37.12
CA ASP A 508 0.56 4.88 -37.67
C ASP A 508 -0.13 3.83 -36.78
N ASP A 509 -0.23 4.05 -35.47
CA ASP A 509 -0.91 3.11 -34.55
C ASP A 509 -2.45 3.21 -34.63
N ASP A 510 -3.01 4.29 -35.18
CA ASP A 510 -4.46 4.59 -35.21
C ASP A 510 -5.13 4.25 -36.55
N LEU A 511 -4.33 4.00 -37.59
CA LEU A 511 -4.79 3.57 -38.91
C LEU A 511 -4.14 2.22 -39.21
N GLY A 512 -4.81 1.13 -38.81
CA GLY A 512 -4.39 -0.26 -39.06
C GLY A 512 -4.23 -0.59 -40.55
N LEU A 513 -3.14 -0.11 -41.14
CA LEU A 513 -2.71 -0.41 -42.50
C LEU A 513 -1.47 -1.28 -42.39
N GLU A 514 -1.69 -2.59 -42.46
CA GLU A 514 -0.65 -3.52 -42.88
C GLU A 514 -0.30 -3.20 -44.34
N ILE A 515 0.98 -2.92 -44.59
CA ILE A 515 1.53 -2.98 -45.94
C ILE A 515 2.52 -4.16 -45.95
N GLU A 516 2.31 -5.04 -46.93
CA GLU A 516 2.99 -6.31 -47.21
C GLU A 516 4.51 -6.32 -47.06
#